data_AF-A0A0D7AVJ5-F1
#
_entry.id   AF-A0A0D7AVJ5-F1
#
_cell.length_a   1.000
_cell.length_b   1.000
_cell.length_c   1.000
_cell.angle_alpha   90.00
_cell.angle_beta   90.00
_cell.angle_gamma   90.00
#
_symmetry.space_group_name_H-M   'P 1'
#
loop_
_entity.id
_entity.type
_entity.pdbx_description
1 polymer ?
#
loop_
_entity_poly.entity_id
_entity_poly.type
_entity_poly.pdbx_seq_one_letter_code
_entity_poly.pdbx_strand_id
1 'polypeptide(L)'
;MSVRSLGYTCLVTQSDLGSEAYYIARGHSYIRQCLDPDLEGTLQHRWRREKKNIPPEVVWSGLRRRFTPGFEDILSSPDRISNIRYDRFDPLQYSIFKWLFIDWLQMELDAYALRINNTRKRRQKHKILPQGGAPNEIEEFPEEFNACNFKASQYMQDAEALYAPPDHETFRKVSPEFELRISRAYASLGNPEVTRARIWNVYMDLLIVLEQEELDGYNLLGFEEPAPPSGEEVEHLETATFPKFH
;
A
#
# COMPACT_ATOMS: atom_id res chain seq x y z
N MET A 1 -0.42 5.14 -7.61
CA MET A 1 0.66 5.99 -8.21
C MET A 1 1.76 6.16 -7.18
N SER A 2 2.99 5.74 -7.50
CA SER A 2 4.13 5.81 -6.58
C SER A 2 4.86 7.15 -6.67
N VAL A 3 5.53 7.53 -5.58
CA VAL A 3 6.41 8.71 -5.49
C VAL A 3 7.38 8.76 -6.68
N ARG A 4 7.93 7.61 -7.09
CA ARG A 4 8.78 7.43 -8.28
C ARG A 4 8.10 7.85 -9.59
N SER A 5 6.87 7.41 -9.84
CA SER A 5 6.15 7.73 -11.09
C SER A 5 5.86 9.22 -11.25
N LEU A 6 5.77 9.93 -10.13
CA LEU A 6 5.43 11.34 -10.07
C LEU A 6 6.71 12.22 -9.99
N GLY A 7 7.79 11.69 -9.41
CA GLY A 7 9.08 12.39 -9.30
C GLY A 7 9.09 13.53 -8.29
N TYR A 8 8.19 13.55 -7.31
CA TYR A 8 8.12 14.59 -6.26
C TYR A 8 8.49 14.04 -4.89
N THR A 9 9.01 14.90 -4.01
CA THR A 9 9.05 14.64 -2.58
C THR A 9 8.39 15.80 -1.84
N CYS A 10 7.64 15.55 -0.77
CA CYS A 10 7.03 16.63 0.01
C CYS A 10 8.11 17.40 0.79
N LEU A 11 7.81 18.59 1.33
CA LEU A 11 8.82 19.34 2.11
C LEU A 11 9.07 18.70 3.46
N VAL A 12 8.02 18.21 4.09
CA VAL A 12 8.04 17.59 5.42
C VAL A 12 6.97 16.51 5.44
N THR A 13 7.34 15.31 5.91
CA THR A 13 6.37 14.24 6.22
C THR A 13 5.86 14.37 7.66
N GLN A 14 4.66 13.85 7.92
CA GLN A 14 4.08 13.85 9.26
C GLN A 14 3.36 12.52 9.49
N SER A 15 3.53 11.93 10.67
CA SER A 15 2.79 10.75 11.11
C SER A 15 2.57 10.79 12.61
N ASP A 16 1.71 9.89 13.09
CA ASP A 16 1.62 9.58 14.51
C ASP A 16 2.90 8.90 15.00
N LEU A 17 3.05 8.83 16.33
CA LEU A 17 4.15 8.10 16.96
C LEU A 17 4.04 6.61 16.62
N GLY A 18 5.09 6.05 16.00
CA GLY A 18 5.17 4.64 15.68
C GLY A 18 6.45 4.31 14.93
N SER A 19 7.00 3.13 15.20
CA SER A 19 8.20 2.61 14.51
C SER A 19 7.95 2.37 13.02
N GLU A 20 6.71 2.11 12.63
CA GLU A 20 6.30 1.86 11.23
C GLU A 20 6.66 3.02 10.27
N ALA A 21 6.61 4.26 10.75
CA ALA A 21 6.93 5.43 9.93
C ALA A 21 8.42 5.80 9.93
N TYR A 22 9.25 5.05 10.64
CA TYR A 22 10.69 5.32 10.76
C TYR A 22 11.39 5.31 9.40
N TYR A 23 11.20 4.26 8.60
CA TYR A 23 11.83 4.14 7.28
C TYR A 23 11.32 5.21 6.31
N ILE A 24 10.04 5.60 6.42
CA ILE A 24 9.47 6.71 5.64
C ILE A 24 10.13 8.03 6.04
N ALA A 25 10.28 8.30 7.34
CA ALA A 25 10.91 9.51 7.85
C ALA A 25 12.38 9.62 7.41
N ARG A 26 13.12 8.50 7.44
CA ARG A 26 14.53 8.45 7.03
C ARG A 26 14.71 8.56 5.52
N GLY A 27 13.97 7.79 4.74
CA GLY A 27 14.01 7.88 3.28
C GLY A 27 13.66 9.29 2.79
N HIS A 28 12.62 9.90 3.37
CA HIS A 28 12.27 11.28 3.07
C HIS A 28 13.37 12.29 3.44
N SER A 29 13.96 12.14 4.63
CA SER A 29 15.03 13.04 5.10
C SER A 29 16.29 12.91 4.25
N TYR A 30 16.65 11.69 3.86
CA TYR A 30 17.76 11.44 2.94
C TYR A 30 17.57 12.17 1.61
N ILE A 31 16.40 12.00 0.97
CA ILE A 31 16.11 12.69 -0.30
C ILE A 31 16.24 14.22 -0.12
N ARG A 32 15.74 14.77 0.99
CA ARG A 32 15.81 16.21 1.25
C ARG A 32 17.21 16.73 1.51
N GLN A 33 18.03 15.99 2.25
CA GLN A 33 19.43 16.34 2.51
C GLN A 33 20.28 16.27 1.24
N CYS A 34 20.01 15.32 0.34
CA CYS A 34 20.69 15.26 -0.96
C CYS A 34 20.32 16.44 -1.88
N LEU A 35 19.09 16.96 -1.77
CA LEU A 35 18.63 18.11 -2.57
C LEU A 35 19.08 19.46 -2.02
N ASP A 36 19.23 19.55 -0.69
CA ASP A 36 19.58 20.77 0.01
C ASP A 36 20.62 20.44 1.11
N PRO A 37 21.91 20.68 0.83
CA PRO A 37 23.00 20.41 1.77
C PRO A 37 22.86 21.15 3.11
N ASP A 38 22.15 22.29 3.15
CA ASP A 38 21.94 23.04 4.40
C ASP A 38 21.02 22.26 5.38
N LEU A 39 20.31 21.24 4.90
CA LEU A 39 19.47 20.37 5.71
C LEU A 39 20.24 19.17 6.29
N GLU A 40 21.54 19.02 6.02
CA GLU A 40 22.34 17.90 6.52
C GLU A 40 22.22 17.77 8.06
N GLY A 41 22.00 16.55 8.53
CA GLY A 41 21.82 16.26 9.96
C GLY A 41 20.47 16.67 10.54
N THR A 42 19.54 17.21 9.75
CA THR A 42 18.19 17.57 10.20
C THR A 42 17.13 16.53 9.79
N LEU A 43 16.15 16.29 10.66
CA LEU A 43 15.04 15.38 10.38
C LEU A 43 13.90 16.12 9.65
N GLN A 44 13.57 15.69 8.44
CA GLN A 44 12.49 16.27 7.62
C GLN A 44 11.16 15.53 7.83
N HIS A 45 10.86 15.22 9.09
CA HIS A 45 9.66 14.53 9.53
C HIS A 45 9.15 15.13 10.84
N ARG A 46 7.83 15.23 11.01
CA ARG A 46 7.21 15.65 12.27
C ARG A 46 6.32 14.58 12.85
N TRP A 47 6.77 14.00 13.95
CA TRP A 47 5.98 13.13 14.81
C TRP A 47 4.87 13.93 15.48
N ARG A 48 3.63 13.49 15.31
CA ARG A 48 2.44 14.05 15.96
C ARG A 48 2.09 13.19 17.16
N ARG A 49 2.06 13.82 18.34
CA ARG A 49 1.43 13.22 19.53
C ARG A 49 -0.09 13.28 19.35
N GLU A 50 -0.79 12.28 19.87
CA GLU A 50 -2.22 12.00 19.65
C GLU A 50 -3.13 13.24 19.50
N LYS A 51 -4.14 13.10 18.62
CA LYS A 51 -5.22 14.08 18.28
C LYS A 51 -4.86 15.22 17.33
N LYS A 52 -3.75 15.12 16.58
CA LYS A 52 -3.34 16.18 15.61
C LYS A 52 -3.12 15.69 14.19
N ASN A 53 -3.38 14.42 13.89
CA ASN A 53 -3.26 13.86 12.54
C ASN A 53 -4.54 14.02 11.71
N ILE A 54 -5.17 15.20 11.83
CA ILE A 54 -6.48 15.50 11.25
C ILE A 54 -6.52 15.30 9.72
N PRO A 55 -5.50 15.70 8.93
CA PRO A 55 -5.59 15.56 7.48
C PRO A 55 -5.60 14.10 7.00
N PRO A 56 -4.68 13.20 7.44
CA PRO A 56 -4.80 11.77 7.16
C PRO A 56 -6.11 11.18 7.69
N GLU A 57 -6.52 11.50 8.92
CA GLU A 57 -7.78 10.99 9.50
C GLU A 57 -9.01 11.37 8.65
N VAL A 58 -9.05 12.57 8.08
CA VAL A 58 -10.14 13.01 7.18
C VAL A 58 -10.13 12.20 5.89
N VAL A 59 -8.95 11.90 5.32
CA VAL A 59 -8.83 11.05 4.13
C VAL A 59 -9.28 9.62 4.44
N TRP A 60 -8.81 9.03 5.55
CA TRP A 60 -9.20 7.71 6.02
C TRP A 60 -10.70 7.61 6.32
N SER A 61 -11.28 8.64 6.93
CA SER A 61 -12.72 8.74 7.17
C SER A 61 -13.50 8.79 5.85
N GLY A 62 -12.99 9.53 4.86
CA GLY A 62 -13.54 9.57 3.52
C GLY A 62 -13.52 8.22 2.81
N LEU A 63 -12.38 7.51 2.86
CA LEU A 63 -12.23 6.15 2.36
C LEU A 63 -13.22 5.20 3.03
N ARG A 64 -13.26 5.18 4.37
CA ARG A 64 -14.16 4.34 5.16
C ARG A 64 -15.63 4.55 4.86
N ARG A 65 -16.05 5.78 4.54
CA ARG A 65 -17.48 6.06 4.27
C ARG A 65 -17.89 5.79 2.83
N ARG A 66 -16.96 5.83 1.86
CA ARG A 66 -17.29 5.85 0.43
C ARG A 66 -16.80 4.64 -0.35
N PHE A 67 -15.71 4.03 0.11
CA PHE A 67 -15.12 2.86 -0.52
C PHE A 67 -15.52 1.62 0.28
N THR A 68 -15.14 1.57 1.54
CA THR A 68 -15.18 0.38 2.40
C THR A 68 -16.51 -0.39 2.44
N PRO A 69 -17.70 0.22 2.58
CA PRO A 69 -18.93 -0.55 2.81
C PRO A 69 -19.25 -1.55 1.70
N GLY A 70 -19.07 -1.17 0.42
CA GLY A 70 -19.36 -2.08 -0.69
C GLY A 70 -18.35 -3.22 -0.84
N PHE A 71 -17.12 -3.06 -0.33
CA PHE A 71 -16.11 -4.12 -0.33
C PHE A 71 -16.24 -5.02 0.88
N GLU A 72 -16.51 -4.46 2.07
CA GLU A 72 -16.85 -5.24 3.26
C GLU A 72 -18.06 -6.12 3.01
N ASP A 73 -19.08 -5.63 2.31
CA ASP A 73 -20.22 -6.46 1.89
C ASP A 73 -19.77 -7.65 1.03
N ILE A 74 -18.89 -7.45 0.03
CA ILE A 74 -18.37 -8.53 -0.82
C ILE A 74 -17.51 -9.51 -0.02
N LEU A 75 -16.64 -9.02 0.85
CA LEU A 75 -15.74 -9.84 1.67
C LEU A 75 -16.49 -10.59 2.78
N SER A 76 -17.61 -10.04 3.26
CA SER A 76 -18.50 -10.66 4.25
C SER A 76 -19.58 -11.53 3.59
N SER A 77 -19.56 -11.68 2.26
CA SER A 77 -20.50 -12.50 1.50
C SER A 77 -20.15 -13.98 1.25
N PRO A 78 -19.09 -14.63 1.80
CA PRO A 78 -18.92 -16.07 1.58
C PRO A 78 -20.16 -16.87 2.04
N ASP A 79 -20.83 -16.43 3.10
CA ASP A 79 -22.07 -17.04 3.61
C ASP A 79 -23.32 -16.73 2.76
N ARG A 80 -23.26 -15.71 1.89
CA ARG A 80 -24.41 -15.21 1.11
C ARG A 80 -24.47 -15.80 -0.29
N ILE A 81 -23.36 -16.30 -0.80
CA ILE A 81 -23.28 -17.00 -2.10
C ILE A 81 -23.27 -18.49 -1.78
N SER A 82 -24.33 -19.21 -2.18
CA SER A 82 -24.40 -20.65 -1.99
C SER A 82 -23.17 -21.32 -2.62
N ASN A 83 -22.48 -22.18 -1.84
CA ASN A 83 -21.36 -23.04 -2.26
C ASN A 83 -19.95 -22.42 -2.28
N ILE A 84 -19.72 -21.24 -1.67
CA ILE A 84 -18.34 -20.78 -1.41
C ILE A 84 -17.75 -21.52 -0.21
N ARG A 85 -16.50 -21.98 -0.35
CA ARG A 85 -15.69 -22.56 0.73
C ARG A 85 -14.53 -21.63 1.07
N TYR A 86 -14.59 -20.99 2.22
CA TYR A 86 -13.48 -20.19 2.73
C TYR A 86 -13.30 -20.41 4.23
N ASP A 87 -12.14 -20.91 4.61
CA ASP A 87 -11.67 -20.98 5.98
C ASP A 87 -10.32 -20.28 6.10
N ARG A 88 -10.24 -19.30 7.00
CA ARG A 88 -9.01 -18.54 7.27
C ARG A 88 -7.92 -19.39 7.95
N PHE A 89 -8.30 -20.52 8.55
CA PHE A 89 -7.38 -21.43 9.21
C PHE A 89 -6.86 -22.52 8.28
N ASP A 90 -7.46 -22.67 7.10
CA ASP A 90 -6.95 -23.50 6.04
C ASP A 90 -5.84 -22.72 5.28
N PRO A 91 -4.58 -23.19 5.31
CA PRO A 91 -3.48 -22.44 4.71
C PRO A 91 -3.58 -22.30 3.19
N LEU A 92 -4.17 -23.27 2.50
CA LEU A 92 -4.38 -23.20 1.05
C LEU A 92 -5.40 -22.11 0.73
N GLN A 93 -6.58 -22.20 1.36
CA GLN A 93 -7.68 -21.26 1.14
C GLN A 93 -7.25 -19.83 1.49
N TYR A 94 -6.52 -19.65 2.59
CA TYR A 94 -5.99 -18.36 3.00
C TYR A 94 -4.93 -17.82 2.04
N SER A 95 -4.06 -18.68 1.49
CA SER A 95 -3.03 -18.27 0.53
C SER A 95 -3.64 -17.86 -0.81
N ILE A 96 -4.63 -18.60 -1.33
CA ILE A 96 -5.39 -18.23 -2.54
C ILE A 96 -6.11 -16.90 -2.31
N PHE A 97 -6.74 -16.74 -1.13
CA PHE A 97 -7.41 -15.50 -0.77
C PHE A 97 -6.45 -14.31 -0.76
N LYS A 98 -5.29 -14.43 -0.07
CA LYS A 98 -4.27 -13.38 -0.06
C LYS A 98 -3.80 -13.02 -1.47
N TRP A 99 -3.48 -14.02 -2.28
CA TRP A 99 -2.98 -13.81 -3.63
C TRP A 99 -3.99 -13.06 -4.51
N LEU A 100 -5.25 -13.53 -4.53
CA LEU A 100 -6.28 -12.97 -5.42
C LEU A 100 -6.85 -11.64 -4.91
N PHE A 101 -7.24 -11.58 -3.63
CA PHE A 101 -7.99 -10.45 -3.10
C PHE A 101 -7.10 -9.24 -2.84
N ILE A 102 -5.83 -9.41 -2.46
CA ILE A 102 -4.93 -8.28 -2.23
C ILE A 102 -4.71 -7.50 -3.55
N ASP A 103 -4.45 -8.20 -4.65
CA ASP A 103 -4.27 -7.53 -5.96
C ASP A 103 -5.54 -6.85 -6.46
N TRP A 104 -6.69 -7.53 -6.34
CA TRP A 104 -7.96 -6.94 -6.72
C TRP A 104 -8.32 -5.71 -5.85
N LEU A 105 -8.14 -5.79 -4.53
CA LEU A 105 -8.37 -4.65 -3.64
C LEU A 105 -7.42 -3.49 -3.96
N GLN A 106 -6.16 -3.79 -4.26
CA GLN A 106 -5.18 -2.79 -4.65
C GLN A 106 -5.60 -2.08 -5.95
N MET A 107 -6.03 -2.82 -6.98
CA MET A 107 -6.56 -2.25 -8.22
C MET A 107 -7.77 -1.33 -7.97
N GLU A 108 -8.69 -1.74 -7.12
CA GLU A 108 -9.88 -0.96 -6.77
C GLU A 108 -9.54 0.30 -5.95
N LEU A 109 -8.56 0.20 -5.05
CA LEU A 109 -8.02 1.34 -4.32
C LEU A 109 -7.30 2.32 -5.25
N ASP A 110 -6.55 1.84 -6.23
CA ASP A 110 -5.91 2.67 -7.25
C ASP A 110 -6.94 3.38 -8.13
N ALA A 111 -8.01 2.70 -8.55
CA ALA A 111 -9.12 3.31 -9.27
C ALA A 111 -9.85 4.37 -8.42
N TYR A 112 -10.05 4.09 -7.12
CA TYR A 112 -10.60 5.06 -6.18
C TYR A 112 -9.69 6.28 -6.04
N ALA A 113 -8.39 6.10 -5.88
CA ALA A 113 -7.40 7.17 -5.78
C ALA A 113 -7.40 8.03 -7.04
N LEU A 114 -7.37 7.42 -8.22
CA LEU A 114 -7.44 8.10 -9.51
C LEU A 114 -8.72 8.96 -9.61
N ARG A 115 -9.88 8.40 -9.24
CA ARG A 115 -11.14 9.15 -9.23
C ARG A 115 -11.07 10.35 -8.29
N ILE A 116 -10.59 10.15 -7.06
CA ILE A 116 -10.51 11.21 -6.05
C ILE A 116 -9.54 12.32 -6.47
N ASN A 117 -8.43 11.96 -7.11
CA ASN A 117 -7.39 12.89 -7.56
C ASN A 117 -7.78 13.65 -8.85
N ASN A 118 -8.68 13.11 -9.67
CA ASN A 118 -9.27 13.79 -10.82
C ASN A 118 -10.59 14.51 -10.51
N THR A 119 -11.14 14.36 -9.30
CA THR A 119 -12.37 15.06 -8.93
C THR A 119 -12.06 16.46 -8.40
N ARG A 120 -12.59 17.48 -9.09
CA ARG A 120 -12.52 18.89 -8.68
C ARG A 120 -12.96 19.09 -7.23
N LYS A 121 -12.11 19.75 -6.42
CA LYS A 121 -12.44 20.04 -5.02
C LYS A 121 -13.20 21.35 -4.89
N ARG A 122 -14.22 21.34 -4.02
CA ARG A 122 -14.96 22.55 -3.68
C ARG A 122 -14.02 23.59 -3.06
N ARG A 123 -14.14 24.84 -3.53
CA ARG A 123 -13.43 26.00 -2.97
C ARG A 123 -13.83 26.24 -1.51
N GLN A 124 -12.86 26.48 -0.63
CA GLN A 124 -13.06 26.74 0.80
C GLN A 124 -12.39 28.07 1.18
N LYS A 125 -13.18 29.04 1.68
CA LYS A 125 -12.71 30.42 1.90
C LYS A 125 -11.53 30.56 2.86
N HIS A 126 -11.34 29.64 3.80
CA HIS A 126 -10.31 29.71 4.85
C HIS A 126 -9.07 28.86 4.57
N LYS A 127 -8.98 28.18 3.42
CA LYS A 127 -7.87 27.27 3.11
C LYS A 127 -6.81 27.99 2.28
N ILE A 128 -5.57 27.96 2.74
CA ILE A 128 -4.42 28.62 2.08
C ILE A 128 -3.83 27.81 0.91
N LEU A 129 -4.14 26.52 0.83
CA LEU A 129 -3.64 25.64 -0.23
C LEU A 129 -4.35 25.93 -1.56
N PRO A 130 -3.73 25.59 -2.72
CA PRO A 130 -4.32 25.73 -4.05
C PRO A 130 -5.74 25.16 -4.13
N GLN A 131 -6.64 25.88 -4.80
CA GLN A 131 -8.06 25.56 -4.86
C GLN A 131 -8.63 25.74 -6.25
N GLY A 132 -9.75 25.07 -6.51
CA GLY A 132 -10.58 25.33 -7.69
C GLY A 132 -10.30 24.42 -8.87
N GLY A 133 -9.29 23.54 -8.80
CA GLY A 133 -9.05 22.44 -9.73
C GLY A 133 -9.18 21.06 -9.07
N ALA A 134 -9.08 20.00 -9.86
CA ALA A 134 -8.79 18.67 -9.36
C ALA A 134 -7.32 18.59 -8.88
N PRO A 135 -7.00 17.74 -7.88
CA PRO A 135 -5.62 17.57 -7.43
C PRO A 135 -4.59 17.33 -8.55
N ASN A 136 -4.90 16.46 -9.52
CA ASN A 136 -4.02 16.21 -10.65
C ASN A 136 -3.88 17.43 -11.58
N GLU A 137 -4.94 18.21 -11.80
CA GLU A 137 -4.86 19.45 -12.60
C GLU A 137 -3.99 20.51 -11.92
N ILE A 138 -4.13 20.65 -10.60
CA ILE A 138 -3.30 21.57 -9.79
C ILE A 138 -1.84 21.14 -9.81
N GLU A 139 -1.59 19.83 -9.81
CA GLU A 139 -0.25 19.26 -9.91
C GLU A 139 0.39 19.50 -11.28
N GLU A 140 -0.37 19.28 -12.36
CA GLU A 140 0.12 19.41 -13.73
C GLU A 140 0.36 20.88 -14.13
N PHE A 141 -0.49 21.79 -13.66
CA PHE A 141 -0.44 23.22 -13.99
C PHE A 141 -0.39 24.11 -12.74
N PRO A 142 0.67 24.00 -11.89
CA PRO A 142 0.72 24.70 -10.61
C PRO A 142 0.71 26.22 -10.78
N GLU A 143 1.25 26.74 -11.88
CA GLU A 143 1.26 28.16 -12.25
C GLU A 143 -0.17 28.74 -12.35
N GLU A 144 -1.13 27.96 -12.85
CA GLU A 144 -2.53 28.40 -13.00
C GLU A 144 -3.26 28.52 -11.64
N PHE A 145 -2.68 27.93 -10.58
CA PHE A 145 -3.24 27.92 -9.23
C PHE A 145 -2.36 28.67 -8.21
N ASN A 146 -1.40 29.49 -8.66
CA ASN A 146 -0.43 30.20 -7.81
C ASN A 146 0.34 29.25 -6.87
N ALA A 147 0.72 28.06 -7.35
CA ALA A 147 1.47 27.05 -6.60
C ALA A 147 2.91 26.93 -7.12
N CYS A 148 3.83 26.51 -6.25
CA CYS A 148 5.21 26.21 -6.63
C CYS A 148 5.37 24.71 -6.91
N ASN A 149 6.25 24.38 -7.86
CA ASN A 149 6.61 23.01 -8.20
C ASN A 149 7.89 22.57 -7.47
N PHE A 150 7.83 21.45 -6.73
CA PHE A 150 8.96 20.90 -5.94
C PHE A 150 9.40 19.50 -6.40
N LYS A 151 9.35 19.21 -7.71
CA LYS A 151 9.82 17.94 -8.29
C LYS A 151 11.28 17.64 -7.88
N ALA A 152 11.53 16.42 -7.44
CA ALA A 152 12.84 15.91 -7.04
C ALA A 152 12.95 14.40 -7.30
N SER A 153 13.25 14.01 -8.53
CA SER A 153 13.29 12.60 -8.97
C SER A 153 14.65 11.93 -8.81
N GLN A 154 15.72 12.68 -8.56
CA GLN A 154 17.10 12.19 -8.75
C GLN A 154 17.60 11.23 -7.66
N TYR A 155 17.06 11.27 -6.45
CA TYR A 155 17.56 10.50 -5.29
C TYR A 155 16.58 9.43 -4.78
N MET A 156 15.48 9.20 -5.51
CA MET A 156 14.44 8.26 -5.08
C MET A 156 14.92 6.82 -5.11
N GLN A 157 15.71 6.44 -6.12
CA GLN A 157 16.22 5.07 -6.26
C GLN A 157 17.19 4.72 -5.13
N ASP A 158 18.05 5.65 -4.74
CA ASP A 158 19.00 5.46 -3.65
C ASP A 158 18.28 5.37 -2.30
N ALA A 159 17.26 6.20 -2.09
CA ALA A 159 16.42 6.16 -0.89
C ALA A 159 15.65 4.84 -0.77
N GLU A 160 15.07 4.36 -1.87
CA GLU A 160 14.38 3.06 -1.93
C GLU A 160 15.34 1.91 -1.64
N ALA A 161 16.52 1.89 -2.26
CA ALA A 161 17.53 0.85 -2.01
C ALA A 161 17.97 0.80 -0.53
N LEU A 162 18.05 1.97 0.13
CA LEU A 162 18.54 2.05 1.51
C LEU A 162 17.45 1.76 2.56
N TYR A 163 16.20 2.14 2.30
CA TYR A 163 15.14 2.17 3.32
C TYR A 163 13.90 1.34 2.97
N ALA A 164 13.74 0.90 1.73
CA ALA A 164 12.62 0.08 1.28
C ALA A 164 13.09 -0.89 0.17
N PRO A 165 14.04 -1.80 0.47
CA PRO A 165 14.57 -2.70 -0.54
C PRO A 165 13.44 -3.56 -1.12
N PRO A 166 13.38 -3.73 -2.46
CA PRO A 166 12.27 -4.41 -3.13
C PRO A 166 12.16 -5.89 -2.75
N ASP A 167 13.26 -6.50 -2.31
CA ASP A 167 13.33 -7.91 -1.91
C ASP A 167 12.87 -8.16 -0.45
N HIS A 168 12.39 -7.12 0.25
CA HIS A 168 11.96 -7.24 1.65
C HIS A 168 10.80 -8.22 1.79
N GLU A 169 10.91 -9.13 2.75
CA GLU A 169 9.94 -10.23 2.95
C GLU A 169 8.52 -9.72 3.21
N THR A 170 8.38 -8.56 3.86
CA THR A 170 7.09 -7.89 4.08
C THR A 170 6.29 -7.58 2.81
N PHE A 171 6.93 -7.49 1.64
CA PHE A 171 6.23 -7.28 0.37
C PHE A 171 5.77 -8.59 -0.29
N ARG A 172 6.15 -9.75 0.26
CA ARG A 172 5.73 -11.05 -0.26
C ARG A 172 4.36 -11.43 0.31
N LYS A 173 3.40 -11.64 -0.58
CA LYS A 173 2.02 -12.00 -0.22
C LYS A 173 1.88 -13.47 0.15
N VAL A 174 2.61 -14.31 -0.57
CA VAL A 174 2.64 -15.77 -0.48
C VAL A 174 4.07 -16.28 -0.72
N SER A 175 4.33 -17.53 -0.36
CA SER A 175 5.62 -18.17 -0.65
C SER A 175 5.91 -18.20 -2.17
N PRO A 176 7.17 -18.02 -2.62
CA PRO A 176 7.54 -18.09 -4.03
C PRO A 176 7.14 -19.41 -4.72
N GLU A 177 7.17 -20.51 -3.98
CA GLU A 177 6.75 -21.83 -4.49
C GLU A 177 5.25 -21.85 -4.79
N PHE A 178 4.46 -21.26 -3.89
CA PHE A 178 3.02 -21.14 -4.04
C PHE A 178 2.65 -20.17 -5.17
N GLU A 179 3.33 -19.03 -5.28
CA GLU A 179 3.16 -18.04 -6.35
C GLU A 179 3.28 -18.68 -7.75
N LEU A 180 4.31 -19.51 -7.95
CA LEU A 180 4.53 -20.20 -9.22
C LEU A 180 3.38 -21.17 -9.53
N ARG A 181 2.88 -21.85 -8.51
CA ARG A 181 1.81 -22.84 -8.64
C ARG A 181 0.47 -22.18 -8.94
N ILE A 182 0.06 -21.21 -8.13
CA ILE A 182 -1.21 -20.49 -8.33
C ILE A 182 -1.22 -19.74 -9.67
N SER A 183 -0.07 -19.20 -10.10
CA SER A 183 0.05 -18.57 -11.43
C SER A 183 -0.18 -19.55 -12.57
N ARG A 184 0.31 -20.80 -12.45
CA ARG A 184 0.06 -21.85 -13.45
C ARG A 184 -1.41 -22.28 -13.46
N ALA A 185 -2.00 -22.48 -12.28
CA ALA A 185 -3.42 -22.81 -12.15
C ALA A 185 -4.29 -21.70 -12.76
N TYR A 186 -3.99 -20.43 -12.46
CA TYR A 186 -4.69 -19.27 -13.01
C TYR A 186 -4.55 -19.16 -14.54
N ALA A 187 -3.36 -19.44 -15.07
CA ALA A 187 -3.13 -19.49 -16.52
C ALA A 187 -3.90 -20.64 -17.19
N SER A 188 -4.02 -21.79 -16.53
CA SER A 188 -4.80 -22.94 -17.04
C SER A 188 -6.30 -22.65 -17.14
N LEU A 189 -6.81 -21.78 -16.25
CA LEU A 189 -8.19 -21.26 -16.28
C LEU A 189 -8.39 -20.15 -17.34
N GLY A 190 -7.37 -19.80 -18.11
CA GLY A 190 -7.44 -18.80 -19.16
C GLY A 190 -7.34 -17.35 -18.68
N ASN A 191 -6.75 -17.11 -17.51
CA ASN A 191 -6.60 -15.78 -16.91
C ASN A 191 -7.94 -15.02 -16.80
N PRO A 192 -8.90 -15.53 -16.00
CA PRO A 192 -10.23 -14.95 -15.90
C PRO A 192 -10.19 -13.50 -15.39
N GLU A 193 -11.07 -12.64 -15.90
CA GLU A 193 -11.13 -11.25 -15.43
C GLU A 193 -11.69 -11.16 -14.00
N VAL A 194 -10.91 -10.59 -13.08
CA VAL A 194 -11.28 -10.43 -11.67
C VAL A 194 -12.11 -9.15 -11.49
N THR A 195 -13.41 -9.32 -11.40
CA THR A 195 -14.36 -8.23 -11.12
C THR A 195 -15.08 -8.47 -9.79
N ARG A 196 -15.71 -7.42 -9.24
CA ARG A 196 -16.47 -7.48 -7.98
C ARG A 196 -17.49 -8.61 -7.92
N ALA A 197 -18.13 -8.92 -9.05
CA ALA A 197 -19.15 -9.96 -9.14
C ALA A 197 -18.58 -11.38 -9.35
N ARG A 198 -17.34 -11.49 -9.84
CA ARG A 198 -16.73 -12.76 -10.24
C ARG A 198 -15.59 -13.21 -9.34
N ILE A 199 -15.06 -12.34 -8.48
CA ILE A 199 -13.86 -12.65 -7.69
C ILE A 199 -14.00 -13.93 -6.86
N TRP A 200 -15.14 -14.14 -6.22
CA TRP A 200 -15.41 -15.36 -5.47
C TRP A 200 -15.54 -16.61 -6.35
N ASN A 201 -16.06 -16.47 -7.58
CA ASN A 201 -16.14 -17.58 -8.52
C ASN A 201 -14.72 -17.97 -9.00
N VAL A 202 -13.89 -16.97 -9.33
CA VAL A 202 -12.49 -17.18 -9.70
C VAL A 202 -11.71 -17.83 -8.55
N TYR A 203 -11.95 -17.38 -7.31
CA TYR A 203 -11.39 -18.02 -6.12
C TYR A 203 -11.79 -19.50 -6.01
N MET A 204 -13.07 -19.83 -6.22
CA MET A 204 -13.55 -21.22 -6.16
C MET A 204 -12.97 -22.07 -7.29
N ASP A 205 -12.87 -21.54 -8.51
CA ASP A 205 -12.27 -22.23 -9.65
C ASP A 205 -10.80 -22.56 -9.37
N LEU A 206 -10.04 -21.60 -8.80
CA LEU A 206 -8.66 -21.82 -8.36
C LEU A 206 -8.56 -22.85 -7.25
N LEU A 207 -9.45 -22.80 -6.25
CA LEU A 207 -9.47 -23.75 -5.16
C LEU A 207 -9.70 -25.18 -5.67
N ILE A 208 -10.64 -25.38 -6.59
CA ILE A 208 -10.93 -26.71 -7.16
C ILE A 208 -9.71 -27.26 -7.92
N VAL A 209 -9.04 -26.43 -8.74
CA VAL A 209 -7.85 -26.85 -9.49
C VAL A 209 -6.71 -27.21 -8.56
N LEU A 210 -6.45 -26.40 -7.53
CA LEU A 210 -5.35 -26.63 -6.59
C LEU A 210 -5.62 -27.82 -5.66
N GLU A 211 -6.85 -28.03 -5.21
CA GLU A 211 -7.24 -29.22 -4.43
C GLU A 211 -7.04 -30.52 -5.25
N GLN A 212 -7.33 -30.49 -6.55
CA GLN A 212 -7.09 -31.64 -7.43
C GLN A 212 -5.59 -31.95 -7.57
N GLU A 213 -4.76 -30.92 -7.72
CA GLU A 213 -3.30 -31.09 -7.74
C GLU A 213 -2.71 -31.57 -6.39
N GLU A 214 -3.36 -31.29 -5.25
CA GLU A 214 -2.92 -31.78 -3.93
C GLU A 214 -3.18 -33.26 -3.73
N LEU A 215 -4.34 -33.73 -4.21
CA LEU A 215 -4.70 -35.14 -4.22
C LEU A 215 -3.70 -35.98 -5.06
N ASP A 216 -3.01 -35.34 -6.01
CA ASP A 216 -1.96 -35.93 -6.83
C ASP A 216 -0.56 -35.96 -6.16
N GLY A 217 -0.43 -35.53 -4.89
CA GLY A 217 0.73 -35.85 -4.03
C GLY A 217 1.71 -34.71 -3.74
N TYR A 218 1.32 -33.44 -3.93
CA TYR A 218 2.15 -32.30 -3.55
C TYR A 218 1.87 -31.86 -2.10
N ASN A 219 2.84 -32.07 -1.21
CA ASN A 219 2.76 -31.73 0.21
C ASN A 219 2.63 -30.21 0.42
N LEU A 220 1.57 -29.76 1.09
CA LEU A 220 1.32 -28.34 1.34
C LEU A 220 1.86 -27.96 2.70
N LEU A 221 3.04 -27.36 2.69
CA LEU A 221 3.45 -26.57 3.83
C LEU A 221 2.65 -25.26 3.74
N GLY A 222 1.60 -25.21 4.54
CA GLY A 222 0.86 -24.00 4.79
C GLY A 222 1.80 -22.87 5.18
N PHE A 223 1.56 -21.69 4.63
CA PHE A 223 2.27 -20.49 5.03
C PHE A 223 2.00 -20.24 6.52
N GLU A 224 3.01 -20.51 7.37
CA GLU A 224 3.04 -19.97 8.73
C GLU A 224 3.32 -18.47 8.61
N GLU A 225 2.34 -17.66 8.99
CA GLU A 225 2.53 -16.21 9.07
C GLU A 225 3.65 -15.97 10.08
N PRO A 226 4.76 -15.30 9.70
CA PRO A 226 5.84 -15.03 10.63
C PRO A 226 5.25 -14.25 11.80
N ALA A 227 5.60 -14.68 13.02
CA ALA A 227 5.15 -14.02 14.23
C ALA A 227 5.46 -12.52 14.13
N PRO A 228 4.53 -11.63 14.55
CA PRO A 228 4.81 -10.20 14.54
C PRO A 228 6.13 -9.96 15.31
N PRO A 229 6.99 -9.04 14.83
CA PRO A 229 8.28 -8.78 15.45
C PRO A 229 8.06 -8.49 16.94
N SER A 230 8.83 -9.17 17.79
CA SER A 230 8.76 -8.96 19.23
C SER A 230 9.16 -7.53 19.56
N GLY A 231 8.63 -6.97 20.67
CA GLY A 231 8.90 -5.58 21.06
C GLY A 231 10.39 -5.23 21.23
N GLU A 232 11.25 -6.23 21.39
CA GLU A 232 12.72 -6.06 21.51
C GLU A 232 13.40 -5.72 20.16
N GLU A 233 12.89 -6.20 19.02
CA GLU A 233 13.39 -5.79 17.69
C GLU A 233 13.04 -4.32 17.38
N VAL A 234 11.95 -3.82 17.98
CA VAL A 234 11.50 -2.43 17.85
C VAL A 234 12.36 -1.48 18.69
N GLU A 235 12.78 -1.90 19.90
CA GLU A 235 13.65 -1.10 20.79
C GLU A 235 15.08 -0.93 20.24
N HIS A 236 15.61 -1.92 19.52
CA HIS A 236 16.91 -1.80 18.85
C HIS A 236 16.91 -0.79 17.68
N LEU A 237 15.74 -0.52 17.08
CA LEU A 237 15.57 0.47 16.02
C LEU A 237 15.37 1.90 16.57
N GLU A 238 14.88 2.05 17.80
CA GLU A 238 14.71 3.34 18.48
C GLU A 238 16.03 3.97 18.95
N THR A 239 17.06 3.15 19.18
CA THR A 239 18.37 3.58 19.72
C THR A 239 19.44 3.82 18.65
N ALA A 240 19.15 3.54 17.37
CA ALA A 240 20.08 3.75 16.26
C ALA A 240 20.33 5.25 16.03
N THR A 241 21.49 5.72 16.47
CA THR A 241 21.98 7.08 16.26
C THR A 241 22.23 7.35 14.78
N PHE A 242 21.97 8.59 14.34
CA PHE A 242 22.25 9.06 12.98
C PHE A 242 23.72 8.78 12.61
N PRO A 243 24.00 7.95 11.60
CA PRO A 243 25.34 7.94 11.02
C PRO A 243 25.57 9.30 10.36
N LYS A 244 26.69 9.95 10.69
CA LYS A 244 27.19 11.07 9.90
C LYS A 244 27.58 10.52 8.54
N PHE A 245 27.00 11.07 7.47
CA PHE A 245 27.43 10.76 6.12
C PHE A 245 28.72 11.59 5.88
N HIS A 246 29.78 10.91 5.45
CA HIS A 246 31.08 11.51 5.11
C HIS A 246 31.19 11.70 3.61
#